data_AF-E1QFY6-F1
#
_entry.id   AF-E1QFY6-F1
#
_cell.length_a   1.000
_cell.length_b   1.000
_cell.length_c   1.000
_cell.angle_alpha   90.00
_cell.angle_beta   90.00
_cell.angle_gamma   90.00
#
_symmetry.space_group_name_H-M   'P 1'
#
loop_
_entity.id
_entity.type
_entity.pdbx_description
1 polymer ?
#
loop_
_entity_poly.entity_id
_entity_poly.type
_entity_poly.pdbx_seq_one_letter_code
_entity_poly.pdbx_strand_id
1 'polypeptide(L)'
;MVKRYHNQLKRDMILIQPGEYYVTKKDEVIATVLGSCISVCLRDNDNRIGGMNHFMLPGDFRAEEVFSSNSGRYGMYAMELLIGDLLKLGGGKTNLSAKVFGGGHVLNSVPQTAKNVPQANIDFVKAFLSMEGIPVVNSDVGGRYGRKVLYLPSTGKAYVRSLVPEDNRKLADREVKYEKHLRKETKSEDLTLF
;
A
#
# COMPACT_ATOMS: atom_id res chain seq x y z
N MET A 1 1.84 6.01 13.18
CA MET A 1 1.05 4.76 13.37
C MET A 1 0.30 4.80 14.69
N VAL A 2 -0.89 4.19 14.74
CA VAL A 2 -1.74 4.16 15.95
C VAL A 2 -1.94 2.73 16.42
N LYS A 3 -1.64 2.44 17.69
CA LYS A 3 -1.90 1.14 18.33
C LYS A 3 -3.31 1.08 18.90
N ARG A 4 -4.00 -0.04 18.71
CA ARG A 4 -5.35 -0.33 19.21
C ARG A 4 -5.48 -1.81 19.54
N TYR A 5 -6.54 -2.21 20.22
CA TYR A 5 -6.91 -3.62 20.36
C TYR A 5 -8.10 -3.95 19.46
N HIS A 6 -8.05 -5.06 18.72
CA HIS A 6 -9.14 -5.52 17.86
C HIS A 6 -9.97 -6.60 18.55
N ASN A 7 -11.09 -6.21 19.15
CA ASN A 7 -11.93 -7.08 19.99
C ASN A 7 -12.33 -8.41 19.33
N GLN A 8 -12.75 -8.40 18.07
CA GLN A 8 -13.19 -9.64 17.40
C GLN A 8 -12.05 -10.60 17.07
N LEU A 9 -10.84 -10.07 16.82
CA LEU A 9 -9.67 -10.87 16.50
C LEU A 9 -8.83 -11.19 17.74
N LYS A 10 -9.18 -10.59 18.89
CA LYS A 10 -8.51 -10.69 20.19
C LYS A 10 -6.99 -10.48 20.10
N ARG A 11 -6.59 -9.45 19.34
CA ARG A 11 -5.19 -9.14 19.02
C ARG A 11 -4.95 -7.65 19.08
N ASP A 12 -3.72 -7.27 19.39
CA ASP A 12 -3.23 -5.92 19.16
C ASP A 12 -3.28 -5.59 17.66
N MET A 13 -3.53 -4.33 17.35
CA MET A 13 -3.74 -3.83 16.02
C MET A 13 -2.97 -2.52 15.79
N ILE A 14 -2.24 -2.47 14.69
CA ILE A 14 -1.50 -1.29 14.24
C ILE A 14 -2.22 -0.70 13.04
N LEU A 15 -2.74 0.51 13.18
CA LEU A 15 -3.32 1.26 12.08
C LEU A 15 -2.22 2.07 11.37
N ILE A 16 -2.00 1.78 10.10
CA ILE A 16 -1.09 2.52 9.22
C ILE A 16 -1.86 3.51 8.34
N GLN A 17 -1.29 4.70 8.14
CA GLN A 17 -1.77 5.78 7.29
C GLN A 17 -1.01 5.80 5.94
N PRO A 18 -1.48 6.57 4.94
CA PRO A 18 -0.70 6.77 3.73
C PRO A 18 0.73 7.24 4.02
N GLY A 19 1.71 6.62 3.36
CA GLY A 19 3.15 6.83 3.57
C GLY A 19 3.75 5.99 4.70
N GLU A 20 2.94 5.27 5.47
CA GLU A 20 3.42 4.41 6.55
C GLU A 20 3.51 2.93 6.10
N TYR A 21 4.40 2.17 6.74
CA TYR A 21 4.49 0.72 6.62
C TYR A 21 4.80 0.13 8.00
N TYR A 22 4.43 -1.13 8.22
CA TYR A 22 4.74 -1.82 9.46
C TYR A 22 5.11 -3.27 9.21
N VAL A 23 6.13 -3.76 9.92
CA VAL A 23 6.60 -5.14 9.88
C VAL A 23 6.63 -5.69 11.29
N THR A 24 6.19 -6.94 11.47
CA THR A 24 6.17 -7.59 12.77
C THR A 24 6.35 -9.10 12.65
N LYS A 25 6.86 -9.69 13.73
CA LYS A 25 6.88 -11.13 13.99
C LYS A 25 5.89 -11.55 15.09
N LYS A 26 5.17 -10.58 15.67
CA LYS A 26 4.19 -10.81 16.73
C LYS A 26 2.84 -11.18 16.13
N ASP A 27 1.96 -11.76 16.95
CA ASP A 27 0.57 -12.06 16.54
C ASP A 27 -0.31 -10.80 16.63
N GLU A 28 -0.02 -9.83 15.77
CA GLU A 28 -0.69 -8.53 15.69
C GLU A 28 -1.44 -8.39 14.34
N VAL A 29 -2.41 -7.49 14.30
CA VAL A 29 -3.15 -7.12 13.09
C VAL A 29 -2.61 -5.82 12.55
N ILE A 30 -2.34 -5.74 11.25
CA ILE A 30 -2.05 -4.45 10.59
C ILE A 30 -3.31 -4.02 9.84
N ALA A 31 -3.75 -2.79 10.05
CA ALA A 31 -4.99 -2.26 9.52
C ALA A 31 -4.75 -1.02 8.68
N THR A 32 -5.54 -0.86 7.62
CA THR A 32 -5.61 0.42 6.90
C THR A 32 -6.92 0.57 6.11
N VAL A 33 -7.13 1.76 5.54
CA VAL A 33 -8.26 2.08 4.68
C VAL A 33 -7.73 2.65 3.37
N LEU A 34 -8.12 2.06 2.25
CA LEU A 34 -7.59 2.34 0.91
C LEU A 34 -8.71 2.83 0.00
N GLY A 35 -8.48 3.92 -0.72
CA GLY A 35 -9.19 4.25 -1.96
C GLY A 35 -8.24 4.02 -3.11
N SER A 36 -7.72 5.08 -3.73
CA SER A 36 -6.76 5.04 -4.84
C SER A 36 -5.39 4.49 -4.45
N CYS A 37 -4.98 4.61 -3.18
CA CYS A 37 -3.74 4.03 -2.65
C CYS A 37 -3.67 2.51 -2.80
N ILE A 38 -2.46 1.96 -2.70
CA ILE A 38 -2.21 0.52 -2.66
C ILE A 38 -1.55 0.13 -1.33
N SER A 39 -1.96 -1.03 -0.83
CA SER A 39 -1.23 -1.77 0.21
C SER A 39 -0.74 -3.10 -0.33
N VAL A 40 0.54 -3.35 -0.12
CA VAL A 40 1.14 -4.67 -0.27
C VAL A 40 1.34 -5.28 1.10
N CYS A 41 0.80 -6.48 1.27
CA CYS A 41 1.04 -7.33 2.41
C CYS A 41 2.09 -8.36 2.02
N LEU A 42 3.28 -8.29 2.63
CA LEU A 42 4.33 -9.29 2.42
C LEU A 42 4.36 -10.28 3.59
N ARG A 43 4.71 -11.52 3.27
CA ARG A 43 4.92 -12.60 4.25
C ARG A 43 6.05 -13.50 3.84
N ASP A 44 6.99 -13.72 4.75
CA ASP A 44 7.80 -14.93 4.75
C ASP A 44 7.00 -16.05 5.40
N ASN A 45 6.67 -17.07 4.59
CA ASN A 45 5.79 -18.15 5.02
C ASN A 45 6.43 -19.08 6.06
N ASP A 46 7.75 -19.23 6.03
CA ASP A 46 8.50 -20.17 6.87
C ASP A 46 8.72 -19.55 8.25
N ASN A 47 9.18 -18.30 8.27
CA ASN A 47 9.52 -17.58 9.50
C ASN A 47 8.31 -16.87 10.15
N ARG A 48 7.15 -16.85 9.47
CA ARG A 48 5.92 -16.15 9.90
C ARG A 48 6.12 -14.67 10.20
N ILE A 49 7.07 -14.06 9.50
CA ILE A 49 7.34 -12.62 9.54
C ILE A 49 6.57 -11.99 8.40
N GLY A 50 5.94 -10.85 8.64
CA GLY A 50 5.31 -10.12 7.55
C GLY A 50 5.03 -8.68 7.91
N GLY A 51 4.58 -7.96 6.91
CA GLY A 51 4.29 -6.55 7.03
C GLY A 51 3.31 -6.07 6.00
N MET A 52 2.88 -4.84 6.15
CA MET A 52 1.98 -4.16 5.22
C MET A 52 2.43 -2.72 5.06
N ASN A 53 2.48 -2.23 3.83
CA ASN A 53 2.66 -0.81 3.54
C ASN A 53 1.35 -0.15 3.10
N HIS A 54 1.35 1.17 3.00
CA HIS A 54 0.28 1.95 2.38
C HIS A 54 0.94 3.09 1.62
N PHE A 55 0.98 3.01 0.29
CA PHE A 55 1.58 4.05 -0.54
C PHE A 55 0.61 4.56 -1.62
N MET A 56 0.92 5.75 -2.13
CA MET A 56 0.31 6.37 -3.30
C MET A 56 1.43 7.01 -4.12
N LEU A 57 1.42 6.83 -5.43
CA LEU A 57 2.40 7.49 -6.30
C LEU A 57 2.07 8.99 -6.47
N PRO A 58 3.08 9.89 -6.51
CA PRO A 58 2.91 11.34 -6.66
C PRO A 58 2.48 11.83 -8.06
N GLY A 59 1.87 10.97 -8.89
CA GLY A 59 1.47 11.33 -10.25
C GLY A 59 1.15 10.15 -11.13
N ASP A 60 1.09 10.42 -12.43
CA ASP A 60 0.93 9.35 -13.42
C ASP A 60 2.20 8.48 -13.46
N PHE A 61 2.01 7.23 -13.82
CA PHE A 61 3.04 6.22 -13.92
C PHE A 61 2.79 5.40 -15.19
N ARG A 62 3.85 5.10 -15.93
CA ARG A 62 3.84 4.14 -17.03
C ARG A 62 4.73 2.97 -16.64
N ALA A 63 4.30 1.74 -16.92
CA ALA A 63 5.01 0.54 -16.50
C ALA A 63 6.43 0.45 -17.09
N GLU A 64 6.69 1.11 -18.20
CA GLU A 64 8.01 1.20 -18.82
C GLU A 64 8.98 2.12 -18.05
N GLU A 65 8.46 2.93 -17.12
CA GLU A 65 9.18 3.97 -16.38
C GLU A 65 9.32 3.64 -14.88
N VAL A 66 9.22 2.36 -14.49
CA VAL A 66 9.41 1.88 -13.09
C VAL A 66 10.64 2.52 -12.45
N PHE A 67 11.76 2.54 -13.19
CA PHE A 67 13.05 2.99 -12.67
C PHE A 67 13.39 4.46 -12.97
N SER A 68 12.75 5.06 -13.97
CA SER A 68 13.12 6.37 -14.49
C SER A 68 12.23 7.50 -14.03
N SER A 69 11.00 7.21 -13.56
CA SER A 69 10.06 8.24 -13.11
C SER A 69 10.22 8.54 -11.60
N ASN A 70 9.99 9.80 -11.20
CA ASN A 70 9.94 10.18 -9.78
C ASN A 70 8.85 9.38 -9.03
N SER A 71 7.72 9.14 -9.70
CA SER A 71 6.65 8.28 -9.20
C SER A 71 7.17 6.87 -8.91
N GLY A 72 7.82 6.22 -9.89
CA GLY A 72 8.39 4.89 -9.74
C GLY A 72 9.41 4.81 -8.60
N ARG A 73 10.31 5.79 -8.48
CA ARG A 73 11.28 5.88 -7.38
C ARG A 73 10.61 5.94 -6.01
N TYR A 74 9.54 6.72 -5.87
CA TYR A 74 8.76 6.78 -4.64
C TYR A 74 8.13 5.42 -4.28
N GLY A 75 7.49 4.78 -5.26
CA GLY A 75 6.90 3.45 -5.06
C GLY A 75 7.94 2.38 -4.71
N MET A 76 9.10 2.41 -5.38
CA MET A 76 10.20 1.48 -5.10
C MET A 76 10.72 1.66 -3.68
N TYR A 77 10.95 2.91 -3.26
CA TYR A 77 11.38 3.21 -1.90
C TYR A 77 10.41 2.64 -0.85
N ALA A 78 9.09 2.82 -1.03
CA ALA A 78 8.09 2.28 -0.12
C ALA A 78 8.08 0.73 -0.06
N MET A 79 8.41 0.06 -1.17
CA MET A 79 8.51 -1.40 -1.23
C MET A 79 9.83 -1.91 -0.64
N GLU A 80 10.94 -1.24 -0.91
CA GLU A 80 12.27 -1.58 -0.39
C GLU A 80 12.34 -1.43 1.12
N LEU A 81 11.74 -0.39 1.70
CA LEU A 81 11.63 -0.24 3.15
C LEU A 81 10.89 -1.43 3.77
N LEU A 82 9.77 -1.84 3.18
CA LEU A 82 8.97 -2.97 3.66
C LEU A 82 9.77 -4.29 3.59
N ILE A 83 10.40 -4.56 2.45
CA ILE A 83 11.22 -5.77 2.26
C ILE A 83 12.42 -5.75 3.20
N GLY A 84 13.16 -4.64 3.24
CA GLY A 84 14.37 -4.50 4.05
C GLY A 84 14.11 -4.75 5.53
N ASP A 85 13.04 -4.20 6.08
CA ASP A 85 12.68 -4.42 7.50
C ASP A 85 12.17 -5.84 7.77
N LEU A 86 11.52 -6.48 6.80
CA LEU A 86 11.18 -7.90 6.88
C LEU A 86 12.43 -8.78 6.94
N LEU A 87 13.43 -8.50 6.11
CA LEU A 87 14.71 -9.21 6.11
C LEU A 87 15.50 -8.96 7.41
N LYS A 88 15.51 -7.72 7.94
CA LYS A 88 16.15 -7.40 9.24
C LYS A 88 15.55 -8.17 10.40
N LEU A 89 14.28 -8.55 10.33
CA LEU A 89 13.63 -9.40 11.33
C LEU A 89 13.94 -10.89 11.17
N GLY A 90 14.77 -11.28 10.18
CA GLY A 90 15.15 -12.65 9.89
C GLY A 90 14.36 -13.30 8.76
N GLY A 91 13.60 -12.52 7.98
CA GLY A 91 12.90 -13.05 6.81
C GLY A 91 13.84 -13.42 5.66
N GLY A 92 13.45 -14.42 4.88
CA GLY A 92 14.12 -14.84 3.65
C GLY A 92 13.43 -14.26 2.42
N LYS A 93 14.18 -13.58 1.55
CA LYS A 93 13.65 -12.95 0.33
C LYS A 93 12.95 -13.97 -0.61
N THR A 94 13.52 -15.16 -0.72
CA THR A 94 13.00 -16.26 -1.55
C THR A 94 11.68 -16.85 -1.05
N ASN A 95 11.34 -16.60 0.22
CA ASN A 95 10.16 -17.15 0.89
C ASN A 95 8.98 -16.18 0.89
N LEU A 96 9.17 -15.00 0.29
CA LEU A 96 8.17 -13.94 0.28
C LEU A 96 7.01 -14.28 -0.63
N SER A 97 5.81 -13.98 -0.14
CA SER A 97 4.58 -13.95 -0.94
C SER A 97 3.83 -12.65 -0.67
N ALA A 98 3.09 -12.19 -1.66
CA ALA A 98 2.38 -10.90 -1.62
C ALA A 98 0.86 -11.07 -1.70
N LYS A 99 0.14 -10.22 -0.96
CA LYS A 99 -1.26 -9.90 -1.22
C LYS A 99 -1.40 -8.41 -1.47
N VAL A 100 -2.22 -8.04 -2.45
CA VAL A 100 -2.32 -6.65 -2.92
C VAL A 100 -3.76 -6.16 -2.82
N PHE A 101 -3.95 -5.00 -2.21
CA PHE A 101 -5.27 -4.39 -2.02
C PHE A 101 -5.24 -2.91 -2.38
N GLY A 102 -6.36 -2.35 -2.87
CA GLY A 102 -6.50 -0.89 -3.07
C GLY A 102 -6.80 -0.48 -4.51
N GLY A 103 -6.35 0.71 -4.94
CA GLY A 103 -6.59 1.19 -6.31
C GLY A 103 -8.07 1.41 -6.66
N GLY A 104 -8.92 1.68 -5.68
CA GLY A 104 -10.33 2.02 -5.87
C GLY A 104 -10.52 3.46 -6.35
N HIS A 105 -11.48 3.66 -7.25
CA HIS A 105 -11.87 4.97 -7.77
C HIS A 105 -12.92 5.59 -6.84
N VAL A 106 -12.47 6.28 -5.79
CA VAL A 106 -13.37 6.87 -4.77
C VAL A 106 -13.88 8.27 -5.13
N LEU A 107 -13.23 8.93 -6.08
CA LEU A 107 -13.59 10.26 -6.59
C LEU A 107 -14.62 10.14 -7.72
N ASN A 108 -15.91 10.08 -7.39
CA ASN A 108 -16.99 10.04 -8.39
C ASN A 108 -17.25 11.39 -9.10
N SER A 109 -16.57 12.47 -8.71
CA SER A 109 -16.89 13.84 -9.12
C SER A 109 -15.87 14.48 -10.07
N VAL A 110 -14.79 13.77 -10.42
CA VAL A 110 -13.78 14.29 -11.35
C VAL A 110 -13.90 13.51 -12.65
N PRO A 111 -13.93 14.16 -13.83
CA PRO A 111 -13.98 13.47 -15.11
C PRO A 111 -12.89 12.41 -15.20
N GLN A 112 -13.20 11.28 -15.86
CA GLN A 112 -12.29 10.14 -16.10
C GLN A 112 -10.97 10.53 -16.81
N THR A 113 -10.85 11.78 -17.24
CA THR A 113 -9.69 12.40 -17.86
C THR A 113 -8.68 12.98 -16.86
N ALA A 114 -9.04 13.12 -15.58
CA ALA A 114 -8.12 13.54 -14.54
C ALA A 114 -7.35 12.33 -13.98
N LYS A 115 -6.28 11.95 -14.67
CA LYS A 115 -5.11 11.21 -14.17
C LYS A 115 -5.44 9.90 -13.44
N ASN A 116 -5.15 8.77 -14.08
CA ASN A 116 -5.45 7.43 -13.61
C ASN A 116 -4.54 6.98 -12.45
N VAL A 117 -4.39 7.77 -11.39
CA VAL A 117 -3.60 7.45 -10.17
C VAL A 117 -3.92 6.04 -9.63
N PRO A 118 -5.21 5.61 -9.54
CA PRO A 118 -5.50 4.25 -9.10
C PRO A 118 -4.89 3.18 -10.02
N GLN A 119 -4.98 3.35 -11.34
CA GLN A 119 -4.44 2.40 -12.31
C GLN A 119 -2.90 2.43 -12.30
N ALA A 120 -2.30 3.62 -12.24
CA ALA A 120 -0.86 3.82 -12.08
C ALA A 120 -0.30 3.07 -10.86
N ASN A 121 -0.97 3.17 -9.71
CA ASN A 121 -0.56 2.44 -8.51
C ASN A 121 -0.66 0.91 -8.70
N ILE A 122 -1.71 0.43 -9.38
CA ILE A 122 -1.91 -1.01 -9.69
C ILE A 122 -0.84 -1.52 -10.66
N ASP A 123 -0.53 -0.76 -11.71
CA ASP A 123 0.43 -1.15 -12.72
C ASP A 123 1.84 -1.18 -12.15
N PHE A 124 2.19 -0.15 -11.36
CA PHE A 124 3.45 -0.10 -10.62
C PHE A 124 3.64 -1.33 -9.73
N VAL A 125 2.67 -1.64 -8.85
CA VAL A 125 2.85 -2.73 -7.88
C VAL A 125 2.95 -4.09 -8.56
N LYS A 126 2.22 -4.30 -9.67
CA LYS A 126 2.33 -5.53 -10.47
C LYS A 126 3.69 -5.64 -11.14
N ALA A 127 4.18 -4.57 -11.76
CA ALA A 127 5.49 -4.54 -12.40
C ALA A 127 6.60 -4.80 -11.38
N PHE A 128 6.57 -4.10 -10.24
CA PHE A 128 7.55 -4.25 -9.17
C PHE A 128 7.60 -5.68 -8.62
N LEU A 129 6.45 -6.27 -8.26
CA LEU A 129 6.40 -7.61 -7.68
C LEU A 129 6.84 -8.68 -8.69
N SER A 130 6.48 -8.51 -9.98
CA SER A 130 6.94 -9.40 -11.05
C SER A 130 8.46 -9.35 -11.22
N MET A 131 9.04 -8.15 -11.19
CA MET A 131 10.47 -7.92 -11.33
C MET A 131 11.27 -8.49 -10.15
N GLU A 132 10.76 -8.33 -8.92
CA GLU A 132 11.37 -8.90 -7.72
C GLU A 132 11.15 -10.42 -7.57
N GLY A 133 10.37 -11.03 -8.47
CA GLY A 133 10.04 -12.46 -8.40
C GLY A 133 9.17 -12.84 -7.20
N ILE A 134 8.41 -11.88 -6.65
CA ILE A 134 7.54 -12.11 -5.47
C ILE A 134 6.14 -12.51 -5.95
N PRO A 135 5.69 -13.75 -5.70
CA PRO A 135 4.38 -14.21 -6.17
C PRO A 135 3.22 -13.51 -5.45
N VAL A 136 2.25 -13.02 -6.24
CA VAL A 136 0.98 -12.49 -5.73
C VAL A 136 0.00 -13.64 -5.53
N VAL A 137 -0.25 -14.02 -4.28
CA VAL A 137 -1.13 -15.15 -3.94
C VAL A 137 -2.61 -14.75 -3.83
N ASN A 138 -2.90 -13.46 -3.67
CA ASN A 138 -4.26 -12.94 -3.70
C ASN A 138 -4.25 -11.42 -3.98
N SER A 139 -5.30 -10.90 -4.62
CA SER A 139 -5.49 -9.45 -4.75
C SER A 139 -6.96 -9.03 -4.80
N ASP A 140 -7.25 -7.84 -4.26
CA ASP A 140 -8.50 -7.10 -4.49
C ASP A 140 -8.14 -5.63 -4.77
N VAL A 141 -7.99 -5.34 -6.06
CA VAL A 141 -7.61 -4.02 -6.58
C VAL A 141 -8.68 -3.47 -7.52
N GLY A 142 -8.74 -2.14 -7.69
CA GLY A 142 -9.70 -1.51 -8.59
C GLY A 142 -11.05 -1.21 -7.93
N GLY A 143 -12.12 -1.14 -8.73
CA GLY A 143 -13.48 -0.89 -8.24
C GLY A 143 -13.79 0.59 -7.96
N ARG A 144 -14.98 0.86 -7.41
CA ARG A 144 -15.54 2.21 -7.18
C ARG A 144 -15.66 2.62 -5.71
N TYR A 145 -15.23 1.74 -4.80
CA TYR A 145 -15.35 1.94 -3.38
C TYR A 145 -13.99 1.77 -2.72
N GLY A 146 -13.76 2.56 -1.69
CA GLY A 146 -12.67 2.31 -0.77
C GLY A 146 -12.91 1.02 0.00
N ARG A 147 -11.85 0.48 0.58
CA ARG A 147 -11.86 -0.77 1.31
C ARG A 147 -11.04 -0.66 2.58
N LYS A 148 -11.58 -1.19 3.67
CA LYS A 148 -10.83 -1.42 4.91
C LYS A 148 -10.15 -2.78 4.81
N VAL A 149 -8.85 -2.82 5.08
CA VAL A 149 -8.03 -4.03 5.07
C VAL A 149 -7.52 -4.29 6.47
N LEU A 150 -7.66 -5.54 6.92
CA LEU A 150 -7.03 -6.08 8.13
C LEU A 150 -6.15 -7.26 7.72
N TYR A 151 -4.87 -7.18 7.99
CA TYR A 151 -3.89 -8.20 7.64
C TYR A 151 -3.29 -8.82 8.91
N LEU A 152 -3.17 -10.15 8.93
CA LEU A 152 -2.52 -10.91 10.01
C LEU A 152 -1.22 -11.53 9.47
N PRO A 153 -0.05 -10.89 9.66
CA PRO A 153 1.24 -11.40 9.20
C PRO A 153 1.54 -12.83 9.65
N SER A 154 1.18 -13.17 10.89
CA SER A 154 1.41 -14.49 11.49
C SER A 154 0.80 -15.64 10.67
N THR A 155 -0.35 -15.41 10.03
CA THR A 155 -1.09 -16.43 9.25
C THR A 155 -1.21 -16.12 7.76
N GLY A 156 -0.86 -14.90 7.35
CA GLY A 156 -1.10 -14.39 6.00
C GLY A 156 -2.57 -14.11 5.68
N LYS A 157 -3.50 -14.25 6.63
CA LYS A 157 -4.92 -13.95 6.39
C LYS A 157 -5.15 -12.46 6.21
N ALA A 158 -6.03 -12.11 5.30
CA ALA A 158 -6.47 -10.73 5.07
C ALA A 158 -8.00 -10.69 5.07
N TYR A 159 -8.58 -9.70 5.75
CA TYR A 159 -10.00 -9.40 5.73
C TYR A 159 -10.20 -8.07 5.03
N VAL A 160 -11.11 -8.06 4.06
CA VAL A 160 -11.40 -6.87 3.27
C VAL A 160 -12.89 -6.56 3.37
N ARG A 161 -13.21 -5.30 3.60
CA ARG A 161 -14.59 -4.82 3.62
C ARG A 161 -14.68 -3.52 2.82
N SER A 162 -15.58 -3.50 1.83
CA SER A 162 -15.91 -2.26 1.10
C SER A 162 -16.57 -1.24 2.03
N LEU A 163 -16.23 0.03 1.83
CA LEU A 163 -16.78 1.14 2.59
C LEU A 163 -18.21 1.45 2.13
N VAL A 164 -19.01 1.94 3.08
CA VAL A 164 -20.31 2.53 2.79
C VAL A 164 -20.15 3.90 2.12
N PRO A 165 -21.16 4.42 1.40
CA PRO A 165 -21.04 5.67 0.64
C PRO A 165 -20.56 6.89 1.46
N GLU A 166 -21.00 7.02 2.72
CA GLU A 166 -20.60 8.13 3.59
C GLU A 166 -19.09 8.10 3.92
N ASP A 167 -18.58 6.93 4.32
CA ASP A 167 -17.15 6.72 4.58
C ASP A 167 -16.31 6.89 3.31
N ASN A 168 -16.86 6.50 2.16
CA ASN A 168 -16.21 6.67 0.86
C ASN A 168 -15.98 8.15 0.52
N ARG A 169 -16.96 9.03 0.82
CA ARG A 169 -16.82 10.49 0.63
C ARG A 169 -15.73 11.07 1.54
N LYS A 170 -15.75 10.71 2.83
CA LYS A 170 -14.71 11.14 3.79
C LYS A 170 -13.31 10.68 3.39
N LEU A 171 -13.20 9.49 2.82
CA LEU A 171 -11.95 8.96 2.29
C LEU A 171 -11.48 9.77 1.08
N ALA A 172 -12.37 10.07 0.13
CA ALA A 172 -12.04 10.84 -1.07
C ALA A 172 -11.45 12.22 -0.72
N ASP A 173 -12.00 12.92 0.28
CA ASP A 173 -11.47 14.21 0.74
C ASP A 173 -10.05 14.09 1.32
N ARG A 174 -9.74 12.97 1.99
CA ARG A 174 -8.41 12.70 2.53
C ARG A 174 -7.41 12.40 1.42
N GLU A 175 -7.82 11.67 0.39
CA GLU A 175 -6.96 11.34 -0.74
C GLU A 175 -6.54 12.59 -1.52
N VAL A 176 -7.49 13.51 -1.79
CA VAL A 176 -7.17 14.77 -2.49
C VAL A 176 -6.15 15.60 -1.70
N LYS A 177 -6.27 15.63 -0.36
CA LYS A 177 -5.30 16.33 0.49
C LYS A 177 -3.93 15.67 0.45
N TYR A 178 -3.89 14.34 0.53
CA TYR A 178 -2.65 13.59 0.52
C TYR A 178 -1.92 13.66 -0.82
N GLU A 179 -2.63 13.49 -1.94
CA GLU A 179 -2.06 13.61 -3.29
C GLU A 179 -1.42 15.00 -3.51
N LYS A 180 -2.10 16.08 -3.06
CA LYS A 180 -1.56 17.44 -3.13
C LYS A 180 -0.30 17.62 -2.29
N HIS A 181 -0.20 16.94 -1.15
CA HIS A 181 0.98 16.97 -0.30
C HIS A 181 2.15 16.24 -0.96
N LEU A 182 1.93 15.02 -1.45
CA LEU A 182 2.93 14.23 -2.18
C LEU A 182 3.49 14.98 -3.39
N ARG A 183 2.62 15.58 -4.21
CA ARG A 183 3.06 16.38 -5.38
C ARG A 183 3.94 17.57 -5.01
N LYS A 184 3.80 18.12 -3.80
CA LYS A 184 4.66 19.22 -3.31
C LYS A 184 6.01 18.70 -2.85
N GLU A 185 6.04 17.60 -2.09
CA GLU A 185 7.27 16.99 -1.60
C GLU A 185 8.17 16.51 -2.74
N THR A 186 7.60 15.81 -3.73
CA THR A 186 8.37 15.35 -4.90
C THR A 186 8.94 16.50 -5.73
N LYS A 187 8.30 17.68 -5.75
CA LYS A 187 8.84 18.87 -6.43
C LYS A 187 9.97 19.54 -5.66
N SER A 188 9.97 19.45 -4.31
CA SER A 188 11.06 19.99 -3.50
C SER A 188 12.34 19.15 -3.54
N GLU A 189 12.22 17.85 -3.81
CA GLU A 189 13.37 16.93 -3.94
C GLU A 189 14.17 17.09 -5.25
N ASP A 190 13.64 17.82 -6.25
CA ASP A 190 14.37 18.17 -7.48
C ASP A 190 15.44 19.28 -7.28
N LEU A 191 15.61 19.80 -6.06
CA LEU A 191 16.69 20.74 -5.72
C LEU A 191 17.96 19.97 -5.34
N THR A 192 18.90 19.84 -6.27
CA THR A 192 20.22 19.30 -6.00
C THR A 192 21.09 20.37 -5.32
N LEU A 193 21.59 20.09 -4.10
CA LEU A 193 22.73 20.80 -3.52
C LEU A 193 23.99 19.99 -3.85
N PHE A 194 25.00 20.65 -4.40
CA PHE A 194 26.32 20.06 -4.69
C PHE A 194 27.16 19.89 -3.42
#